data_AF-A0A515KJR9-F1
#
_entry.id   AF-A0A515KJR9-F1
#
_cell.length_a   1.000
_cell.length_b   1.000
_cell.length_c   1.000
_cell.angle_alpha   90.00
_cell.angle_beta   90.00
_cell.angle_gamma   90.00
#
_symmetry.space_group_name_H-M   'P 1'
#
loop_
_entity.id
_entity.type
_entity.pdbx_description
1 polymer ?
#
loop_
_entity_poly.entity_id
_entity_poly.type
_entity_poly.pdbx_seq_one_letter_code
_entity_poly.pdbx_strand_id
1 'polypeptide(L)' 'MSDTIRHVTVKGRVQGVGYRAWVAHTADDLGLEGWVRNRRDGILSRRG' A
#
# COMPACT_ATOMS: atom_id res chain seq x y z
N MET A 1 -15.80 -5.26 -16.73
CA MET A 1 -15.01 -4.19 -16.09
C MET A 1 -13.58 -4.68 -16.02
N SER A 2 -12.62 -3.97 -16.61
CA SER A 2 -11.22 -4.41 -16.64
C SER A 2 -10.58 -4.14 -15.28
N ASP A 3 -10.23 -5.21 -14.58
CA ASP A 3 -9.51 -5.11 -13.32
C ASP A 3 -8.12 -4.51 -13.57
N THR A 4 -7.83 -3.36 -12.97
CA THR A 4 -6.58 -2.62 -13.21
C THR A 4 -5.80 -2.52 -11.90
N ILE A 5 -4.74 -3.32 -11.79
CA ILE A 5 -3.84 -3.29 -10.64
C ILE A 5 -2.74 -2.28 -10.89
N ARG A 6 -2.56 -1.32 -9.96
CA ARG A 6 -1.46 -0.34 -10.00
C ARG A 6 -0.55 -0.48 -8.79
N HIS A 7 0.75 -0.56 -9.03
CA HIS A 7 1.77 -0.56 -7.99
C HIS A 7 2.35 0.85 -7.84
N VAL A 8 2.16 1.46 -6.66
CA VAL A 8 2.61 2.81 -6.36
C VAL A 8 3.62 2.76 -5.21
N THR A 9 4.69 3.55 -5.29
CA THR A 9 5.67 3.74 -4.21
C THR A 9 5.59 5.16 -3.68
N VAL A 10 5.33 5.32 -2.39
CA VAL A 10 5.26 6.63 -1.72
C VAL A 10 6.52 6.82 -0.89
N LYS A 11 7.23 7.94 -1.12
CA LYS A 11 8.48 8.31 -0.44
C LYS A 11 8.24 9.52 0.45
N GLY A 12 8.93 9.60 1.59
CA GLY A 12 8.81 10.69 2.57
C GLY A 12 8.61 10.17 4.00
N ARG A 13 8.13 11.03 4.92
CA ARG A 13 7.82 10.66 6.30
C ARG A 13 6.50 9.87 6.39
N VAL A 14 6.52 8.62 5.93
CA VAL A 14 5.33 7.74 5.87
C VAL A 14 5.28 6.69 6.98
N GLN A 15 6.27 6.70 7.88
CA GLN A 15 6.36 5.76 9.00
C GLN A 15 6.08 6.45 10.33
N GLY A 16 5.33 5.78 11.21
CA GLY A 16 4.97 6.32 12.52
C GLY A 16 3.90 7.41 12.48
N VAL A 17 3.25 7.63 11.33
CA VAL A 17 2.24 8.69 11.11
C VAL A 17 0.84 8.14 10.81
N GLY A 18 0.60 6.85 11.02
CA GLY A 18 -0.71 6.24 10.74
C GLY A 18 -1.05 6.03 9.25
N TYR A 19 -0.10 6.26 8.34
CA TYR A 19 -0.33 6.17 6.88
C TYR A 19 -1.02 4.88 6.43
N ARG A 20 -0.61 3.72 6.97
CA ARG A 20 -1.22 2.42 6.64
C ARG A 20 -2.70 2.33 7.01
N ALA A 21 -3.08 2.85 8.18
CA ALA A 21 -4.48 2.82 8.62
C ALA A 21 -5.35 3.69 7.71
N TRP A 22 -4.86 4.89 7.38
CA TRP A 22 -5.52 5.78 6.43
C TRP A 22 -5.72 5.13 5.05
N VAL A 23 -4.70 4.46 4.50
CA VAL A 23 -4.81 3.74 3.22
C VAL A 23 -5.83 2.61 3.29
N ALA A 24 -5.87 1.83 4.38
CA ALA A 24 -6.84 0.75 4.54
C ALA A 24 -8.29 1.26 4.57
N HIS A 25 -8.57 2.31 5.34
CA HIS A 25 -9.90 2.93 5.37
C HIS A 25 -10.30 3.50 4.01
N THR A 26 -9.37 4.20 3.33
CA THR A 26 -9.64 4.76 2.00
C THR A 26 -9.90 3.67 0.95
N ALA A 27 -9.21 2.52 1.05
CA ALA A 27 -9.43 1.40 0.16
C ALA A 27 -10.81 0.77 0.37
N ASP A 28 -11.25 0.64 1.63
CA ASP A 28 -12.59 0.15 1.98
C ASP A 28 -13.69 1.08 1.45
N ASP A 29 -13.54 2.40 1.67
CA ASP A 29 -14.48 3.42 1.18
C ASP A 29 -14.59 3.45 -0.36
N LEU A 30 -13.51 3.12 -1.06
CA LEU A 30 -13.45 3.11 -2.53
C LEU A 30 -13.76 1.72 -3.12
N GLY A 31 -13.99 0.69 -2.30
CA GLY A 31 -14.18 -0.68 -2.76
C GLY A 31 -12.96 -1.25 -3.49
N LEU A 32 -11.75 -0.82 -3.11
CA LEU A 32 -10.49 -1.24 -3.70
C LEU A 32 -9.87 -2.39 -2.91
N GLU A 33 -9.48 -3.44 -3.62
CA GLU A 33 -8.78 -4.58 -3.05
C GLU A 33 -7.26 -4.44 -3.22
N GLY A 34 -6.50 -4.84 -2.20
CA GLY A 34 -5.03 -4.83 -2.28
C GLY A 34 -4.31 -4.87 -0.95
N TRP A 35 -3.01 -4.57 -0.99
CA TRP A 35 -2.14 -4.55 0.19
C TRP A 35 -1.29 -3.28 0.23
N VAL A 36 -1.01 -2.79 1.43
CA VAL A 36 -0.06 -1.70 1.64
C VAL A 36 1.01 -2.12 2.64
N ARG A 37 2.28 -1.82 2.33
CA ARG A 37 3.42 -2.19 3.18
C ARG A 37 4.33 -1.00 3.38
N ASN A 38 4.58 -0.63 4.63
CA ASN A 38 5.65 0.30 4.96
C ASN A 38 6.99 -0.38 4.67
N ARG A 39 7.71 0.10 3.65
CA ARG A 39 9.13 -0.18 3.50
C ARG A 39 9.90 0.72 4.47
N ARG A 40 10.26 0.19 5.64
CA ARG A 40 11.57 0.51 6.24
C ARG A 40 12.59 -0.15 5.32
N ASP A 41 13.63 0.56 4.92
CA ASP A 41 14.64 0.00 4.01
C ASP A 41 14.99 -1.44 4.42
N GLY A 42 14.74 -2.37 3.51
CA GLY A 42 14.61 -3.79 3.84
C GLY A 42 13.92 -4.58 2.74
N ILE A 43 14.71 -4.90 1.71
CA ILE A 43 14.70 -6.07 0.81
C ILE A 43 13.33 -6.58 0.30
N LEU A 44 13.24 -6.60 -1.04
CA LEU A 44 12.24 -7.32 -1.83
C LEU A 44 12.47 -8.83 -1.69
N SER A 45 11.44 -9.61 -1.38
CA SER A 45 11.43 -11.04 -1.70
C SER A 45 10.07 -11.40 -2.29
N ARG A 46 10.08 -11.56 -3.62
CA ARG A 46 9.10 -12.36 -4.35
C ARG A 46 9.45 -13.84 -4.08
N ARG A 47 8.45 -14.70 -3.88
CA ARG A 47 8.63 -16.14 -4.10
C ARG A 47 7.52 -16.67 -5.00
N GLY A 48 7.97 -17.55 -5.91
CA GLY A 48 7.28 -18.64 -6.60
C GLY A 48 5.85 -18.42 -6.96
#